data_AF-A0A920AGP0-F1
#
_entry.id   AF-A0A920AGP0-F1
#
_cell.length_a   1.000
_cell.length_b   1.000
_cell.length_c   1.000
_cell.angle_alpha   90.00
_cell.angle_beta   90.00
_cell.angle_gamma   90.00
#
_symmetry.space_group_name_H-M   'P 1'
#
loop_
_entity.id
_entity.type
_entity.pdbx_description
1 polymer ?
#
loop_
_entity_poly.entity_id
_entity_poly.type
_entity_poly.pdbx_seq_one_letter_code
_entity_poly.pdbx_strand_id
1 'polypeptide(L)'
;MNTKNSINESLEVIRRALEDEKNDSNKHSSSNILILNQKVNSDGTIKLLQKDEEINSEINDIIDQKLSYLVENKIEKILDEKIPKLLKNYFDSK
;
A
#
# COMPACT_ATOMS: atom_id res chain seq x y z
N MET A 1 36.45 -17.35 -10.99
CA MET A 1 35.22 -18.10 -10.66
C MET A 1 34.07 -17.12 -10.55
N ASN A 2 33.01 -17.30 -11.34
CA ASN A 2 31.89 -16.36 -11.47
C ASN A 2 30.90 -16.56 -10.32
N THR A 3 30.87 -15.65 -9.36
CA THR A 3 30.08 -15.76 -8.11
C THR A 3 28.57 -15.79 -8.35
N LYS A 4 28.08 -15.24 -9.47
CA LYS A 4 26.65 -15.30 -9.86
C LYS A 4 26.17 -16.73 -10.11
N ASN A 5 27.04 -17.61 -10.59
CA ASN A 5 26.70 -19.01 -10.84
C ASN A 5 26.58 -19.78 -9.51
N SER A 6 27.38 -19.43 -8.51
CA SER A 6 27.44 -20.13 -7.22
C SER A 6 26.20 -19.94 -6.34
N ILE A 7 25.58 -18.75 -6.37
CA ILE A 7 24.32 -18.52 -5.66
C ILE A 7 23.18 -19.32 -6.31
N ASN A 8 23.11 -19.33 -7.65
CA ASN A 8 22.07 -20.06 -8.37
C ASN A 8 22.22 -21.57 -8.18
N GLU A 9 23.45 -22.08 -8.21
CA GLU A 9 23.74 -23.48 -7.88
C GLU A 9 23.31 -23.82 -6.45
N SER A 10 23.56 -22.94 -5.47
CA SER A 10 23.16 -23.15 -4.07
C SER A 10 21.63 -23.15 -3.92
N LEU A 11 20.92 -22.26 -4.62
CA LEU A 11 19.46 -22.19 -4.60
C LEU A 11 18.81 -23.40 -5.27
N GLU A 12 19.37 -23.90 -6.36
CA GLU A 12 18.90 -25.12 -7.03
C GLU A 12 19.10 -26.37 -6.15
N VAL A 13 20.20 -26.44 -5.40
CA VAL A 13 20.42 -27.51 -4.41
C VAL A 13 19.37 -27.45 -3.29
N ILE A 14 19.11 -26.26 -2.74
CA ILE A 14 18.07 -26.06 -1.72
C ILE A 14 16.68 -26.43 -2.27
N ARG A 15 16.39 -26.06 -3.52
CA ARG A 15 15.14 -26.38 -4.21
C ARG A 15 14.94 -27.89 -4.35
N ARG A 16 15.96 -28.60 -4.85
CA ARG A 16 15.90 -30.06 -5.02
C ARG A 16 15.72 -30.77 -3.69
N ALA A 17 16.44 -30.37 -2.65
CA ALA A 17 16.30 -30.93 -1.31
C ALA A 17 14.88 -30.76 -0.74
N LEU A 18 14.24 -29.62 -0.98
CA LEU A 18 12.87 -29.34 -0.52
C LEU A 18 11.77 -29.97 -1.40
N GLU A 19 12.07 -30.30 -2.66
CA GLU A 19 11.16 -31.00 -3.57
C GLU A 19 11.17 -32.51 -3.30
N ASP A 20 12.33 -33.09 -2.98
CA ASP A 20 12.50 -34.52 -2.70
C ASP A 20 11.82 -34.96 -1.38
N GLU A 21 11.71 -34.07 -0.38
CA GLU A 21 11.00 -34.35 0.89
C GLU A 21 9.46 -34.39 0.76
N LYS A 22 8.89 -33.99 -0.39
CA LYS A 22 7.43 -33.89 -0.59
C LYS A 22 6.76 -35.13 -1.18
N ASN A 23 7.44 -36.28 -1.23
CA ASN A 23 6.83 -37.52 -1.71
C ASN A 23 5.91 -38.22 -0.70
N ASP A 24 5.80 -37.74 0.54
CA ASP A 24 4.78 -38.20 1.47
C ASP A 24 3.55 -37.28 1.47
N SER A 25 2.60 -37.67 0.62
CA SER A 25 1.17 -37.70 0.94
C SER A 25 0.59 -36.52 1.73
N ASN A 26 0.61 -35.29 1.18
CA ASN A 26 -0.55 -34.43 1.39
C ASN A 26 -0.78 -33.38 0.32
N LYS A 27 -1.96 -33.51 -0.29
CA LYS A 27 -2.54 -32.69 -1.34
C LYS A 27 -2.93 -31.32 -0.78
N HIS A 28 -1.94 -30.46 -0.49
CA HIS A 28 -2.18 -29.04 -0.26
C HIS A 28 -1.58 -28.21 -1.41
N SER A 29 -2.20 -28.38 -2.57
CA SER A 29 -1.89 -27.66 -3.79
C SER A 29 -2.29 -26.19 -3.63
N SER A 30 -1.29 -25.31 -3.48
CA SER A 30 -1.22 -23.92 -4.00
C SER A 30 -0.41 -22.96 -3.12
N SER A 31 -0.15 -23.29 -1.84
CA SER A 31 0.42 -22.34 -0.88
C SER A 31 1.91 -22.49 -0.60
N ASN A 32 2.56 -23.55 -1.10
CA ASN A 32 3.98 -23.82 -0.83
C ASN A 32 4.93 -23.22 -1.88
N ILE A 33 4.57 -22.08 -2.47
CA ILE A 33 5.55 -21.23 -3.15
C ILE A 33 6.34 -20.58 -2.02
N LEU A 34 7.63 -20.90 -1.89
CA LEU A 34 8.51 -20.21 -0.94
C LEU A 34 8.29 -18.71 -1.13
N ILE A 35 7.91 -17.98 -0.07
CA ILE A 35 7.58 -16.54 -0.11
C ILE A 35 8.68 -15.72 -0.82
N LEU A 36 9.93 -16.22 -0.77
CA LEU A 36 11.07 -15.70 -1.54
C LEU A 36 10.84 -15.71 -3.06
N ASN A 37 10.31 -16.78 -3.66
CA ASN A 37 10.11 -16.89 -5.11
C ASN A 37 9.09 -15.87 -5.66
N GLN A 38 8.13 -15.44 -4.84
CA GLN A 38 7.21 -14.35 -5.23
C GLN A 38 7.85 -12.95 -5.08
N LYS A 39 8.96 -12.86 -4.35
CA LYS A 39 9.64 -11.60 -4.01
C LYS A 39 10.94 -11.41 -4.80
N VAL A 40 11.31 -12.36 -5.66
CA VAL A 40 12.53 -12.34 -6.47
C VAL A 40 12.15 -12.07 -7.93
N ASN A 41 12.79 -11.07 -8.53
CA ASN A 41 12.66 -10.73 -9.95
C ASN A 41 13.38 -11.77 -10.82
N SER A 42 13.11 -11.78 -12.13
CA SER A 42 13.73 -12.72 -13.09
C SER A 42 15.25 -12.58 -13.22
N ASP A 43 15.83 -11.48 -12.75
CA ASP A 43 17.27 -11.23 -12.71
C ASP A 43 17.93 -11.67 -11.39
N GLY A 44 17.16 -12.27 -10.48
CA GLY A 44 17.61 -12.72 -9.17
C GLY A 44 17.65 -11.63 -8.10
N THR A 45 17.20 -10.40 -8.39
CA THR A 45 17.12 -9.32 -7.40
C THR A 45 15.84 -9.40 -6.57
N ILE A 46 15.86 -8.92 -5.32
CA ILE A 46 14.67 -8.89 -4.45
C ILE A 46 13.89 -7.60 -4.71
N LYS A 47 12.58 -7.71 -4.98
CA LYS A 47 11.68 -6.57 -5.12
C LYS A 47 11.48 -5.90 -3.75
N LEU A 48 12.24 -4.85 -3.48
CA LEU A 48 12.02 -3.99 -2.32
C LEU A 48 10.70 -3.26 -2.55
N LEU A 49 9.68 -3.56 -1.74
CA LEU A 49 8.44 -2.80 -1.76
C LEU A 49 8.76 -1.42 -1.18
N GLN A 50 8.92 -0.41 -2.04
CA GLN A 50 8.83 1.00 -1.64
C GLN A 50 7.39 1.27 -1.23
N LYS A 51 7.01 0.75 -0.06
CA LYS A 51 5.64 0.76 0.43
C LYS A 51 5.24 2.17 0.88
N ASP A 52 6.20 3.02 1.19
CA ASP A 52 5.94 4.27 1.87
C ASP A 52 5.59 5.41 0.90
N GLU A 53 6.22 5.51 -0.27
CA GLU A 53 5.98 6.63 -1.19
C GLU A 53 4.59 6.55 -1.85
N GLU A 54 4.19 5.36 -2.30
CA GLU A 54 2.91 5.16 -3.01
C GLU A 54 1.71 5.35 -2.06
N ILE A 55 1.78 4.78 -0.85
CA ILE A 55 0.75 4.93 0.19
C ILE A 55 0.63 6.39 0.65
N ASN A 56 1.74 7.10 0.79
CA ASN A 56 1.70 8.50 1.22
C ASN A 56 1.02 9.41 0.19
N SER A 57 1.19 9.15 -1.11
CA SER A 57 0.50 9.94 -2.14
C SER A 57 -1.01 9.73 -2.11
N GLU A 58 -1.47 8.48 -1.98
CA GLU A 58 -2.89 8.14 -1.95
C GLU A 58 -3.59 8.70 -0.71
N ILE A 59 -2.90 8.67 0.44
CA ILE A 59 -3.39 9.31 1.68
C ILE A 59 -3.54 10.82 1.50
N ASN A 60 -2.55 11.49 0.89
CA ASN A 60 -2.60 12.93 0.67
C ASN A 60 -3.74 13.31 -0.28
N ASP A 61 -3.95 12.58 -1.36
CA ASP A 61 -5.06 12.82 -2.30
C ASP A 61 -6.43 12.70 -1.61
N ILE A 62 -6.60 11.70 -0.74
CA ILE A 62 -7.83 11.53 0.05
C ILE A 62 -8.04 12.70 1.03
N ILE A 63 -6.97 13.18 1.66
CA ILE A 63 -7.02 14.31 2.58
C ILE A 63 -7.42 15.58 1.82
N ASP A 64 -6.81 15.85 0.67
CA ASP A 64 -7.09 17.03 -0.14
C ASP A 64 -8.53 17.04 -0.66
N GLN A 65 -9.05 15.89 -1.10
CA GLN A 65 -10.45 15.76 -1.50
C GLN A 65 -11.42 16.05 -0.34
N LYS A 66 -11.13 15.53 0.86
CA LYS A 66 -11.97 15.77 2.04
C LYS A 66 -11.92 17.22 2.50
N LEU A 67 -10.75 17.85 2.48
CA LEU A 67 -10.60 19.26 2.83
C LEU A 67 -11.37 20.14 1.84
N SER A 68 -11.20 19.89 0.54
CA SER A 68 -11.89 20.62 -0.53
C SER A 68 -13.40 20.54 -0.36
N TYR A 69 -13.94 19.33 -0.16
CA TYR A 69 -15.36 19.14 0.12
C TYR A 69 -15.84 19.89 1.37
N LEU A 70 -15.04 19.94 2.44
CA LEU A 70 -15.39 20.62 3.68
C LEU A 70 -15.40 22.14 3.50
N VAL A 71 -14.42 22.69 2.80
CA VAL A 71 -14.31 24.12 2.50
C VAL A 71 -15.48 24.53 1.60
N GLU A 72 -15.66 23.88 0.45
CA GLU A 72 -16.71 24.22 -0.50
C GLU A 72 -18.10 24.06 0.14
N ASN A 73 -18.41 22.90 0.73
CA ASN A 73 -19.81 22.66 1.11
C ASN A 73 -20.20 23.15 2.51
N LYS A 74 -19.27 23.22 3.46
CA LYS A 74 -19.59 23.63 4.83
C LYS A 74 -19.22 25.07 5.12
N ILE A 75 -18.06 25.53 4.67
CA ILE A 75 -17.62 26.90 4.97
C ILE A 75 -18.46 27.89 4.18
N GLU A 76 -18.72 27.64 2.89
CA GLU A 76 -19.58 28.49 2.06
C GLU A 76 -20.98 28.65 2.68
N LYS A 77 -21.63 27.55 3.08
CA LYS A 77 -22.93 27.60 3.80
C LYS A 77 -22.87 28.38 5.11
N ILE A 78 -21.77 28.29 5.86
CA ILE A 78 -21.61 29.05 7.10
C ILE A 78 -21.49 30.55 6.80
N LEU A 79 -20.70 30.91 5.79
CA LEU A 79 -20.54 32.29 5.36
C LEU A 79 -21.83 32.88 4.81
N ASP A 80 -22.57 32.14 4.00
CA ASP A 80 -23.75 32.67 3.32
C ASP A 80 -24.99 32.68 4.21
N GLU A 81 -25.18 31.65 5.04
CA GLU A 81 -26.42 31.52 5.80
C GLU A 81 -26.28 31.88 7.27
N LYS A 82 -25.17 31.52 7.92
CA LYS A 82 -25.03 31.67 9.37
C LYS A 82 -24.44 33.01 9.78
N ILE A 83 -23.41 33.49 9.08
CA ILE A 83 -22.79 34.79 9.39
C ILE A 83 -23.80 35.95 9.24
N PRO A 84 -24.58 36.07 8.15
CA PRO A 84 -25.53 37.16 8.01
C PRO A 84 -26.64 37.11 9.05
N LYS A 85 -27.12 35.91 9.43
CA LYS A 85 -28.10 35.74 10.51
C LYS A 85 -27.55 36.18 11.87
N LEU A 86 -26.31 35.81 12.18
CA LEU A 86 -25.62 36.23 13.41
C LEU A 86 -25.45 37.76 13.46
N LEU A 87 -24.98 38.35 12.37
CA LEU A 87 -24.82 39.80 12.26
C LEU A 87 -26.17 40.51 12.39
N LYS A 88 -27.19 40.04 11.68
CA LYS A 88 -28.55 40.60 11.77
C LYS A 88 -29.08 40.54 13.20
N ASN A 89 -28.99 39.39 13.87
CA ASN A 89 -29.43 39.25 15.26
C ASN A 89 -28.67 40.18 16.21
N TYR A 90 -27.36 40.38 16.00
CA TYR A 90 -26.55 41.29 16.80
C TYR A 90 -26.93 42.75 16.61
N PHE A 91 -27.20 43.17 15.36
CA PHE A 91 -27.64 44.53 15.07
C PHE A 91 -29.10 44.78 15.49
N ASP A 92 -29.97 43.78 15.41
CA ASP A 92 -31.36 43.86 15.85
C ASP A 92 -31.51 43.82 17.38
N SER A 93 -30.51 43.27 18.10
CA SER A 93 -30.49 43.24 19.58
C SER A 93 -29.77 44.43 20.23
N LYS A 94 -29.32 45.41 19.44
CA LYS A 94 -28.59 46.60 19.89
C LYS A 94 -29.47 47.83 19.79
#